data_AF-A0AAE6SVP0-F1
#
_entry.id   AF-A0AAE6SVP0-F1
#
_cell.length_a   1.000
_cell.length_b   1.000
_cell.length_c   1.000
_cell.angle_alpha   90.00
_cell.angle_beta   90.00
_cell.angle_gamma   90.00
#
_symmetry.space_group_name_H-M   'P 1'
#
loop_
_entity.id
_entity.type
_entity.pdbx_description
1 polymer ?
#
loop_
_entity_poly.entity_id
_entity_poly.type
_entity_poly.pdbx_seq_one_letter_code
_entity_poly.pdbx_strand_id
1 'polypeptide(L)'
;MFFNKGFYFFIVFLTSFSLNANEFRLSEWTDQEYLLYSPSEGAAEVIINRQASNDLQLIAVIHARCEGIDYRVPVIRGYFETGVSSAEYLEYVIFKYEDKIYSPIKSISSYYVIPSDKSESVKPHFLEFETQNTTGGFCKYINNKTEYDNPIYIQSDK
;
A
#
# COMPACT_ATOMS: atom_id res chain seq x y z
N MET A 1 25.05 49.53 30.55
CA MET A 1 25.15 48.73 29.31
C MET A 1 24.46 47.40 29.56
N PHE A 2 23.46 47.10 28.73
CA PHE A 2 22.50 46.01 28.89
C PHE A 2 23.15 44.64 28.81
N PHE A 3 22.81 43.71 29.71
CA PHE A 3 22.95 42.28 29.44
C PHE A 3 21.61 41.59 29.64
N ASN A 4 20.86 41.64 28.55
CA ASN A 4 19.71 40.80 28.27
C ASN A 4 20.26 39.38 27.97
N LYS A 5 20.12 38.42 28.90
CA LYS A 5 20.38 37.00 28.60
C LYS A 5 19.04 36.32 28.38
N GLY A 6 18.57 36.46 27.14
CA GLY A 6 17.41 35.77 26.62
C GLY A 6 17.60 34.26 26.72
N PHE A 7 16.62 33.65 27.38
CA PHE A 7 16.31 32.24 27.40
C PHE A 7 16.10 31.75 25.96
N TYR A 8 16.98 30.88 25.44
CA TYR A 8 16.70 30.12 24.22
C TYR A 8 16.72 28.65 24.58
N PHE A 9 15.57 28.18 25.06
CA PHE A 9 15.28 26.76 25.19
C PHE A 9 14.90 26.27 23.78
N PHE A 10 15.90 25.78 23.04
CA PHE A 10 15.68 25.15 21.73
C PHE A 10 14.98 23.80 21.97
N ILE A 11 13.64 23.79 21.99
CA ILE A 11 12.87 22.55 21.93
C ILE A 11 12.95 22.05 20.49
N VAL A 12 13.92 21.17 20.24
CA VAL A 12 13.92 20.35 19.02
C VAL A 12 12.79 19.33 19.20
N PHE A 13 11.59 19.68 18.71
CA PHE A 13 10.52 18.72 18.47
C PHE A 13 10.99 17.79 17.34
N LEU A 14 11.67 16.70 17.71
CA LEU A 14 11.73 15.50 16.87
C LEU A 14 10.31 14.94 16.82
N THR A 15 9.50 15.43 15.89
CA THR A 15 8.28 14.73 15.48
C THR A 15 8.73 13.46 14.78
N SER A 16 8.85 12.38 15.54
CA SER A 16 8.93 11.03 15.02
C SER A 16 7.69 10.78 14.18
N PHE A 17 7.81 10.93 12.86
CA PHE A 17 6.82 10.37 11.95
C PHE A 17 6.97 8.85 12.04
N SER A 18 6.20 8.21 12.92
CA SER A 18 6.00 6.78 12.89
C SER A 18 5.19 6.47 11.63
N LEU A 19 5.88 6.29 10.50
CA LEU A 19 5.32 5.59 9.34
C LEU A 19 4.95 4.18 9.85
N ASN A 20 3.65 3.92 10.00
CA ASN A 20 3.10 2.63 10.44
C ASN A 20 3.27 1.53 9.37
N ALA A 21 4.48 1.40 8.80
CA ALA A 21 4.86 0.29 7.93
C ALA A 21 5.03 -1.04 8.69
N ASN A 22 4.73 -1.07 9.99
CA ASN A 22 4.88 -2.24 10.86
C ASN A 22 3.57 -3.01 11.12
N GLU A 23 2.43 -2.58 10.57
CA GLU A 23 1.17 -3.31 10.77
C GLU A 23 1.09 -4.57 9.91
N PHE A 24 1.58 -4.53 8.67
CA PHE A 24 1.63 -5.68 7.78
C PHE A 24 3.07 -6.03 7.47
N ARG A 25 3.31 -7.30 7.14
CA ARG A 25 4.63 -7.76 6.67
C ARG A 25 4.48 -8.42 5.31
N LEU A 26 5.44 -8.16 4.43
CA LEU A 26 5.56 -8.83 3.14
C LEU A 26 6.84 -9.66 3.15
N SER A 27 6.76 -10.93 2.80
CA SER A 27 7.93 -11.82 2.69
C SER A 27 7.85 -12.62 1.40
N GLU A 28 9.00 -12.90 0.81
CA GLU A 28 9.11 -13.86 -0.28
C GLU A 28 8.69 -15.25 0.21
N TRP A 29 7.93 -15.96 -0.62
CA TRP A 29 7.47 -17.33 -0.37
C TRP A 29 7.99 -18.30 -1.43
N THR A 30 7.95 -17.87 -2.70
CA THR A 30 8.58 -18.54 -3.83
C THR A 30 9.26 -17.51 -4.72
N ASP A 31 10.03 -17.96 -5.71
CA ASP A 31 10.68 -17.08 -6.70
C ASP A 31 9.70 -16.14 -7.43
N GLN A 32 8.39 -16.40 -7.41
CA GLN A 32 7.37 -15.59 -8.10
C GLN A 32 6.26 -15.07 -7.17
N GLU A 33 6.27 -15.44 -5.89
CA GLU A 33 5.16 -15.18 -4.99
C GLU A 33 5.65 -14.70 -3.62
N TYR A 34 4.90 -13.76 -3.05
CA TYR A 34 5.10 -13.21 -1.73
C TYR A 34 3.89 -13.49 -0.87
N LEU A 35 4.11 -13.59 0.44
CA LEU A 35 3.06 -13.66 1.45
C LEU A 35 2.93 -12.31 2.14
N LEU A 36 1.72 -11.77 2.13
CA LEU A 36 1.31 -10.62 2.91
C LEU A 36 0.67 -11.11 4.20
N TYR A 37 1.40 -10.94 5.29
CA TYR A 37 0.98 -11.28 6.64
C TYR A 37 0.22 -10.11 7.25
N SER A 38 -0.98 -10.41 7.74
CA SER A 38 -1.71 -9.49 8.61
C SER A 38 -1.19 -9.57 10.05
N PRO A 39 -1.38 -8.53 10.87
CA PRO A 39 -0.84 -8.51 12.25
C PRO A 39 -1.64 -9.38 13.24
N SER A 40 -2.81 -9.89 12.86
CA SER A 40 -3.61 -10.74 13.75
C SER A 40 -3.17 -12.18 13.63
N GLU A 41 -2.88 -12.81 14.77
CA GLU A 41 -2.63 -14.25 14.83
C GLU A 41 -3.85 -15.03 14.26
N GLY A 42 -3.58 -15.95 13.34
CA GLY A 42 -4.60 -16.81 12.72
C GLY A 42 -5.46 -16.13 11.63
N ALA A 43 -5.15 -14.89 11.26
CA ALA A 43 -5.78 -14.28 10.09
C ALA A 43 -5.12 -14.79 8.79
N ALA A 44 -5.94 -14.91 7.75
CA ALA A 44 -5.55 -15.39 6.44
C ALA A 44 -4.35 -14.61 5.86
N GLU A 45 -3.33 -15.34 5.46
CA GLU A 45 -2.17 -14.81 4.73
C GLU A 45 -2.52 -14.72 3.24
N VAL A 46 -2.21 -13.58 2.61
CA VAL A 46 -2.55 -13.33 1.21
C VAL A 46 -1.33 -13.59 0.33
N ILE A 47 -1.51 -14.39 -0.72
CA ILE A 47 -0.51 -14.64 -1.75
C ILE A 47 -0.55 -13.49 -2.76
N ILE A 48 0.61 -12.90 -3.02
CA ILE A 48 0.81 -11.81 -3.96
C ILE A 48 1.79 -12.28 -5.04
N ASN A 49 1.34 -12.30 -6.29
CA ASN A 49 2.19 -12.65 -7.42
C ASN A 49 3.11 -11.47 -7.78
N ARG A 50 4.38 -11.75 -8.07
CA ARG A 50 5.37 -10.74 -8.45
C ARG A 50 5.08 -10.06 -9.80
N GLN A 51 4.20 -10.62 -10.64
CA GLN A 51 3.77 -10.03 -11.92
C GLN A 51 4.96 -9.63 -12.81
N ALA A 52 5.99 -10.47 -12.88
CA ALA A 52 7.26 -10.23 -13.59
C ALA A 52 8.09 -9.02 -13.13
N SER A 53 7.73 -8.37 -12.01
CA SER A 53 8.62 -7.40 -11.36
C SER A 53 9.88 -8.08 -10.81
N ASN A 54 10.91 -7.29 -10.51
CA ASN A 54 12.13 -7.83 -9.91
C ASN A 54 11.90 -8.20 -8.44
N ASP A 55 11.23 -7.31 -7.70
CA ASP A 55 10.90 -7.42 -6.29
C ASP A 55 9.54 -6.78 -6.01
N LEU A 56 8.95 -7.16 -4.87
CA LEU A 56 7.77 -6.51 -4.31
C LEU A 56 8.12 -5.79 -3.01
N GLN A 57 7.55 -4.60 -2.83
CA GLN A 57 7.78 -3.77 -1.65
C GLN A 57 6.46 -3.33 -1.04
N LEU A 58 6.28 -3.55 0.26
CA LEU A 58 5.19 -2.94 1.01
C LEU A 58 5.54 -1.47 1.29
N ILE A 59 4.89 -0.54 0.60
CA ILE A 59 5.25 0.89 0.64
C ILE A 59 4.37 1.71 1.60
N ALA A 60 3.15 1.25 1.89
CA ALA A 60 2.23 1.93 2.77
C ALA A 60 1.14 0.99 3.30
N VAL A 61 0.44 1.43 4.34
CA VAL A 61 -0.84 0.87 4.77
C VAL A 61 -1.83 2.03 4.88
N ILE A 62 -2.86 2.03 4.03
CA ILE A 62 -3.90 3.06 4.07
C ILE A 62 -4.99 2.64 5.07
N HIS A 63 -5.37 3.56 5.93
CA HIS A 63 -6.46 3.38 6.89
C HIS A 63 -7.68 4.10 6.34
N ALA A 64 -8.72 3.35 5.99
CA ALA A 64 -9.94 3.90 5.43
C ALA A 64 -11.15 3.53 6.30
N ARG A 65 -12.10 4.45 6.44
CA ARG A 65 -13.41 4.19 7.06
C ARG A 65 -14.50 4.49 6.05
N CYS A 66 -15.22 3.46 5.63
CA CYS A 66 -16.26 3.54 4.61
C CYS A 66 -17.58 3.04 5.17
N GLU A 67 -18.63 3.86 5.10
CA GLU A 67 -19.98 3.50 5.59
C GLU A 67 -19.99 2.98 7.04
N GLY A 68 -19.06 3.47 7.87
CA GLY A 68 -18.94 3.06 9.27
C GLY A 68 -18.05 1.84 9.53
N ILE A 69 -17.58 1.16 8.48
CA ILE A 69 -16.69 -0.01 8.54
C ILE A 69 -15.24 0.46 8.38
N ASP A 70 -14.34 -0.05 9.22
CA ASP A 70 -12.91 0.24 9.16
C ASP A 70 -12.19 -0.77 8.25
N TYR A 71 -11.27 -0.26 7.43
CA TYR A 71 -10.47 -1.04 6.48
C TYR A 71 -8.97 -0.74 6.68
N ARG A 72 -8.15 -1.72 6.33
CA ARG A 72 -6.71 -1.57 6.14
C ARG A 72 -6.33 -2.00 4.75
N VAL A 73 -5.46 -1.21 4.13
CA VAL A 73 -5.11 -1.41 2.73
C VAL A 73 -3.60 -1.34 2.59
N PRO A 74 -2.90 -2.45 2.79
CA PRO A 74 -1.51 -2.59 2.38
C PRO A 74 -1.37 -2.26 0.89
N VAL A 75 -0.40 -1.40 0.58
CA VAL A 75 -0.06 -1.00 -0.79
C VAL A 75 1.28 -1.62 -1.13
N ILE A 76 1.27 -2.51 -2.11
CA ILE A 76 2.45 -3.24 -2.58
C ILE A 76 2.87 -2.65 -3.91
N ARG A 77 4.14 -2.31 -4.05
CA ARG A 77 4.74 -1.80 -5.27
C ARG A 77 5.61 -2.88 -5.89
N GLY A 78 5.46 -3.08 -7.20
CA GLY A 78 6.43 -3.81 -8.01
C GLY A 78 6.92 -2.96 -9.17
N TYR A 79 8.20 -3.13 -9.51
CA TYR A 79 8.82 -2.44 -10.63
C TYR A 79 9.29 -3.45 -11.68
N PHE A 80 8.91 -3.18 -12.92
CA PHE A 80 9.28 -3.96 -14.09
C PHE A 80 10.15 -3.08 -14.99
N GLU A 81 11.31 -3.61 -15.36
CA GLU A 81 12.21 -2.94 -16.29
C GLU A 81 12.53 -3.88 -17.46
N THR A 82 12.31 -3.38 -18.67
CA THR A 82 12.84 -3.98 -19.88
C THR A 82 13.90 -3.06 -20.46
N GLY A 83 14.71 -3.59 -21.39
CA GLY A 83 15.64 -2.76 -22.15
C GLY A 83 14.99 -1.65 -23.00
N VAL A 84 13.65 -1.56 -23.05
CA VAL A 84 12.90 -0.60 -23.88
C VAL A 84 11.87 0.21 -23.09
N SER A 85 11.46 -0.19 -21.90
CA SER A 85 10.47 0.54 -21.09
C SER A 85 10.51 0.08 -19.65
N SER A 86 10.06 0.94 -18.74
CA SER A 86 9.79 0.56 -17.35
C SER A 86 8.31 0.74 -17.02
N ALA A 87 7.85 -0.03 -16.05
CA ALA A 87 6.52 0.11 -15.50
C ALA A 87 6.55 -0.08 -13.99
N GLU A 88 5.70 0.68 -13.32
CA GLU A 88 5.38 0.50 -11.92
C GLU A 88 3.96 -0.06 -11.81
N TYR A 89 3.78 -1.03 -10.92
CA TYR A 89 2.46 -1.50 -10.53
C TYR A 89 2.29 -1.37 -9.02
N LEU A 90 1.08 -1.01 -8.62
CA LEU A 90 0.63 -0.92 -7.24
C LEU A 90 -0.53 -1.89 -7.02
N GLU A 91 -0.40 -2.80 -6.08
CA GLU A 91 -1.49 -3.64 -5.57
C GLU A 91 -2.03 -3.05 -4.27
N TYR A 92 -3.32 -2.73 -4.25
CA TYR A 92 -4.05 -2.32 -3.06
C TYR A 92 -4.81 -3.54 -2.52
N VAL A 93 -4.27 -4.20 -1.50
CA VAL A 93 -4.95 -5.37 -0.90
C VAL A 93 -5.88 -4.88 0.18
N ILE A 94 -7.19 -5.16 0.07
CA ILE A 94 -8.17 -4.59 0.99
C ILE A 94 -8.53 -5.61 2.06
N PHE A 95 -8.34 -5.23 3.32
CA PHE A 95 -8.78 -5.98 4.49
C PHE A 95 -9.90 -5.22 5.19
N LYS A 96 -11.01 -5.91 5.49
CA LYS A 96 -11.99 -5.45 6.48
C LYS A 96 -11.39 -5.66 7.87
N TYR A 97 -11.46 -4.63 8.72
CA TYR A 97 -11.03 -4.70 10.11
C TYR A 97 -12.24 -4.66 11.04
N GLU A 98 -12.54 -5.78 11.66
CA GLU A 98 -13.68 -5.95 12.57
C GLU A 98 -13.28 -6.88 13.71
N ASP A 99 -13.65 -6.54 14.94
CA ASP A 99 -13.37 -7.35 16.13
C ASP A 99 -11.89 -7.79 16.27
N LYS A 100 -10.96 -6.90 15.88
CA LYS A 100 -9.51 -7.13 15.86
C LYS A 100 -9.03 -8.20 14.87
N ILE A 101 -9.86 -8.56 13.89
CA ILE A 101 -9.54 -9.51 12.83
C ILE A 101 -9.40 -8.74 11.51
N TYR A 102 -8.36 -9.06 10.75
CA TYR A 102 -8.18 -8.58 9.38
C TYR A 102 -8.68 -9.65 8.42
N SER A 103 -9.79 -9.38 7.74
CA SER A 103 -10.35 -10.29 6.75
C SER A 103 -10.07 -9.75 5.35
N PRO A 104 -9.24 -10.43 4.53
CA PRO A 104 -9.01 -10.01 3.15
C PRO A 104 -10.32 -10.13 2.35
N ILE A 105 -10.64 -9.10 1.56
CA ILE A 105 -11.88 -9.09 0.76
C ILE A 105 -11.63 -9.11 -0.75
N LYS A 106 -10.70 -8.29 -1.23
CA LYS A 106 -10.31 -8.19 -2.64
C LYS A 106 -9.03 -7.36 -2.77
N SER A 107 -8.38 -7.40 -3.93
CA SER A 107 -7.31 -6.48 -4.26
C SER A 107 -7.63 -5.66 -5.50
N ILE A 108 -6.90 -4.56 -5.70
CA ILE A 108 -7.06 -3.66 -6.83
C ILE A 108 -5.68 -3.31 -7.36
N SER A 109 -5.41 -3.54 -8.65
CA SER A 109 -4.10 -3.17 -9.24
C SER A 109 -4.17 -1.83 -9.95
N SER A 110 -3.14 -1.00 -9.79
CA SER A 110 -2.91 0.20 -10.58
C SER A 110 -1.57 0.15 -11.30
N TYR A 111 -1.52 0.58 -12.55
CA TYR A 111 -0.32 0.52 -13.38
C TYR A 111 0.08 1.90 -13.87
N TYR A 112 1.39 2.14 -13.92
CA TYR A 112 2.04 3.32 -14.45
C TYR A 112 3.11 2.87 -15.42
N VAL A 113 2.97 3.23 -16.69
CA VAL A 113 3.94 2.87 -17.74
C VAL A 113 4.80 4.08 -18.05
N ILE A 114 6.11 3.89 -18.00
CA ILE A 114 7.12 4.89 -18.34
C ILE A 114 7.66 4.54 -19.74
N PRO A 115 7.20 5.23 -20.80
CA PRO A 115 7.75 5.03 -22.13
C PRO A 115 9.21 5.50 -22.18
N SER A 116 10.06 4.80 -22.93
CA SER A 116 11.46 5.19 -23.14
C SER A 116 11.60 6.40 -24.04
N ASP A 117 10.63 6.59 -24.95
CA ASP A 117 10.51 7.74 -25.82
C ASP A 117 9.53 8.74 -25.20
N LYS A 118 9.98 9.98 -25.00
CA LYS A 118 9.15 11.07 -24.45
C LYS A 118 7.95 11.46 -25.35
N SER A 119 7.65 10.70 -26.39
CA SER A 119 6.58 10.90 -27.38
C SER A 119 5.25 10.26 -26.99
N GLU A 120 5.24 9.23 -26.13
CA GLU A 120 4.00 8.65 -25.64
C GLU A 120 3.57 9.26 -24.30
N SER A 121 2.27 9.51 -24.19
CA SER A 121 1.67 10.04 -22.97
C SER A 121 1.89 9.06 -21.82
N VAL A 122 2.59 9.52 -20.79
CA VAL A 122 2.68 8.88 -19.49
C VAL A 122 1.26 8.71 -18.93
N LYS A 123 0.85 7.48 -18.62
CA LYS A 123 -0.40 7.22 -17.91
C LYS A 123 -0.12 7.23 -16.41
N PRO A 124 -0.62 8.22 -15.63
CA PRO A 124 -0.46 8.21 -14.17
C PRO A 124 -1.13 6.97 -13.58
N HIS A 125 -0.72 6.59 -12.36
CA HIS A 125 -1.51 5.64 -11.59
C HIS A 125 -2.95 6.17 -11.47
N PHE A 126 -3.93 5.36 -11.87
CA PHE A 126 -5.34 5.77 -11.74
C PHE A 126 -5.79 5.83 -10.27
N LEU A 127 -5.02 5.19 -9.38
CA LEU A 127 -5.08 5.33 -7.93
C LEU A 127 -3.71 5.87 -7.48
N GLU A 128 -3.53 7.19 -7.54
CA GLU A 128 -2.39 7.88 -6.96
C GLU A 128 -2.92 8.64 -5.74
N PHE A 129 -2.56 8.18 -4.53
CA PHE A 129 -3.04 8.81 -3.30
C PHE A 129 -1.88 9.44 -2.54
N GLU A 130 -1.84 10.76 -2.57
CA GLU A 130 -1.05 11.51 -1.60
C GLU A 130 -1.54 11.14 -0.19
N THR A 131 -0.59 10.73 0.63
CA THR A 131 -0.71 9.81 1.77
C THR A 131 -1.52 10.30 2.98
N GLN A 132 -2.33 11.37 2.89
CA GLN A 132 -2.84 12.01 4.12
C GLN A 132 -4.30 12.47 4.21
N ASN A 133 -5.20 12.37 3.21
CA ASN A 133 -6.61 12.77 3.47
C ASN A 133 -7.71 12.34 2.48
N THR A 134 -7.70 11.10 1.98
CA THR A 134 -8.62 10.69 0.88
C THR A 134 -9.53 9.51 1.22
N THR A 135 -10.06 9.45 2.44
CA THR A 135 -11.03 8.41 2.86
C THR A 135 -12.21 8.27 1.91
N GLY A 136 -12.76 9.39 1.41
CA GLY A 136 -13.94 9.37 0.53
C GLY A 136 -13.68 8.87 -0.90
N GLY A 137 -12.50 9.13 -1.46
CA GLY A 137 -12.14 8.72 -2.82
C GLY A 137 -11.89 7.22 -2.95
N PHE A 138 -11.41 6.60 -1.87
CA PHE A 138 -11.08 5.18 -1.83
C PHE A 138 -12.30 4.28 -1.58
N CYS A 139 -13.31 4.78 -0.85
CA CYS A 139 -14.50 3.98 -0.51
C CYS A 139 -15.30 3.49 -1.72
N LYS A 140 -15.34 4.26 -2.83
CA LYS A 140 -16.04 3.80 -4.04
C LYS A 140 -15.39 2.55 -4.64
N TYR A 141 -14.08 2.38 -4.47
CA TYR A 141 -13.32 1.23 -4.95
C TYR A 141 -13.42 0.06 -3.97
N ILE A 142 -13.52 0.32 -2.65
CA ILE A 142 -13.77 -0.74 -1.66
C ILE A 142 -15.17 -1.33 -1.83
N ASN A 143 -16.20 -0.48 -1.81
CA ASN A 143 -17.59 -0.92 -1.65
C ASN A 143 -18.22 -1.44 -2.95
N ASN A 144 -17.73 -1.00 -4.11
CA ASN A 144 -18.26 -1.41 -5.40
C ASN A 144 -17.31 -2.34 -6.13
N LYS A 145 -17.85 -3.24 -6.95
CA LYS A 145 -17.04 -4.01 -7.90
C LYS A 145 -16.54 -3.10 -9.02
N THR A 146 -15.25 -3.14 -9.29
CA THR A 146 -14.65 -2.40 -10.42
C THR A 146 -13.99 -3.34 -11.42
N GLU A 147 -13.66 -2.83 -12.60
CA GLU A 147 -12.91 -3.58 -13.62
C GLU A 147 -11.44 -3.83 -13.20
N TYR A 148 -10.98 -3.14 -12.16
CA TYR A 148 -9.62 -3.26 -11.61
C TYR A 148 -9.54 -4.23 -10.44
N ASP A 149 -10.67 -4.82 -10.03
CA ASP A 149 -10.73 -5.76 -8.92
C ASP A 149 -10.10 -7.08 -9.32
N ASN A 150 -9.15 -7.55 -8.51
CA ASN A 150 -8.54 -8.85 -8.64
C ASN A 150 -9.00 -9.80 -7.52
N PRO A 151 -9.07 -11.11 -7.81
CA PRO A 151 -9.29 -12.11 -6.77
C PRO A 151 -8.10 -12.14 -5.81
N ILE A 152 -8.39 -12.32 -4.52
CA ILE A 152 -7.38 -12.64 -3.52
C ILE A 152 -7.19 -14.16 -3.45
N TYR A 153 -5.94 -14.59 -3.41
CA TYR A 153 -5.56 -15.95 -3.11
C TYR A 153 -5.05 -16.02 -1.68
N ILE A 154 -5.67 -16.89 -0.87
CA ILE A 154 -5.33 -17.07 0.54
C ILE A 154 -4.52 -18.34 0.67
N GLN A 155 -3.44 -18.30 1.45
CA GLN A 155 -2.76 -19.52 1.87
C GLN A 155 -3.66 -20.27 2.84
N SER A 156 -4.17 -21.42 2.41
CA SER A 156 -4.90 -22.34 3.27
C SER A 156 -3.92 -23.21 4.07
N ASP A 157 -4.08 -23.24 5.39
CA ASP A 157 -3.41 -24.22 6.25
C ASP A 157 -3.75 -25.64 5.77
N LYS A 158 -2.71 -26.47 5.59
CA LYS A 158 -2.84 -27.90 5.25
C LYS A 158 -3.27 -28.71 6.47
#